data_AF-U1ZIS0-F1
#
_entry.id   AF-U1ZIS0-F1
#
_cell.length_a   1.000
_cell.length_b   1.000
_cell.length_c   1.000
_cell.angle_alpha   90.00
_cell.angle_beta   90.00
_cell.angle_gamma   90.00
#
_symmetry.space_group_name_H-M   'P 1'
#
loop_
_entity.id
_entity.type
_entity.pdbx_description
1 polymer ?
#
loop_
_entity_poly.entity_id
_entity_poly.type
_entity_poly.pdbx_seq_one_letter_code
_entity_poly.pdbx_strand_id
1 'polypeptide(L)'
;MDLHDLSHKSLATSRWLTAYHDGHAWRNHEVEHYAYLRDRANDLLQLGEISTDTRNRLSFAAFETYEAYLRLNAAAETQWAWHYEYLVHEADTLIGRIGGEGHLFADPDRQLLGCISVTPGVVPRLIRYVDYAPVVIGIVDGLLITRPDAEPWRMTLIRNPNAKRWTAD
;
A
#
# COMPACT_ATOMS: atom_id res chain seq x y z
N MET A 1 29.39 -0.91 4.35
CA MET A 1 28.82 -0.11 3.24
C MET A 1 27.37 -0.51 3.10
N ASP A 2 26.51 0.34 3.64
CA ASP A 2 25.05 0.21 3.70
C ASP A 2 24.41 0.72 2.38
N LEU A 3 23.13 0.43 2.14
CA LEU A 3 22.36 0.93 1.00
C LEU A 3 22.37 2.46 0.93
N HIS A 4 22.39 3.14 2.09
CA HIS A 4 22.52 4.60 2.17
C HIS A 4 23.84 5.13 1.60
N ASP A 5 24.94 4.38 1.75
CA ASP A 5 26.27 4.77 1.24
C ASP A 5 26.33 4.74 -0.30
N LEU A 6 25.39 4.02 -0.95
CA LEU A 6 25.32 3.90 -2.41
C LEU A 6 24.62 5.08 -3.08
N SER A 7 23.81 5.83 -2.32
CA SER A 7 23.00 6.95 -2.85
C SER A 7 23.82 8.09 -3.46
N HIS A 8 25.08 8.23 -3.04
CA HIS A 8 26.00 9.28 -3.49
C HIS A 8 27.00 8.85 -4.56
N LYS A 9 26.97 7.58 -5.01
CA LYS A 9 27.98 7.05 -5.93
C LYS A 9 27.71 7.33 -7.40
N SER A 10 26.46 7.18 -7.85
CA SER A 10 26.09 7.48 -9.23
C SER A 10 24.57 7.68 -9.36
N LEU A 11 24.15 8.49 -10.35
CA LEU A 11 22.75 8.71 -10.68
C LEU A 11 22.00 7.38 -10.93
N ALA A 12 22.68 6.41 -11.55
CA ALA A 12 22.09 5.11 -11.85
C ALA A 12 21.75 4.32 -10.59
N THR A 13 22.60 4.41 -9.56
CA THR A 13 22.39 3.77 -8.26
C THR A 13 21.33 4.51 -7.43
N SER A 14 21.31 5.83 -7.47
CA SER A 14 20.25 6.62 -6.82
C SER A 14 18.87 6.29 -7.40
N ARG A 15 18.76 6.14 -8.73
CA ARG A 15 17.50 5.73 -9.39
C ARG A 15 17.03 4.34 -8.94
N TRP A 16 17.96 3.40 -8.75
CA TRP A 16 17.64 2.08 -8.22
C TRP A 16 17.07 2.21 -6.79
N LEU A 17 17.72 2.99 -5.92
CA LEU A 17 17.25 3.21 -4.54
C LEU A 17 15.90 3.92 -4.49
N THR A 18 15.66 4.90 -5.36
CA THR A 18 14.36 5.57 -5.45
C THR A 18 13.26 4.59 -5.84
N ALA A 19 13.50 3.73 -6.85
CA ALA A 19 12.54 2.69 -7.23
C ALA A 19 12.36 1.66 -6.12
N TYR A 20 13.43 1.26 -5.43
CA TYR A 20 13.38 0.34 -4.30
C TYR A 20 12.49 0.89 -3.15
N HIS A 21 12.48 2.20 -2.94
CA HIS A 21 11.63 2.85 -1.93
C HIS A 21 10.21 3.19 -2.41
N ASP A 22 9.84 2.84 -3.64
CA ASP A 22 8.48 3.03 -4.14
C ASP A 22 7.52 2.00 -3.53
N GLY A 23 6.95 2.36 -2.38
CA GLY A 23 5.96 1.54 -1.68
C GLY A 23 4.66 1.35 -2.46
N HIS A 24 4.31 2.25 -3.40
CA HIS A 24 3.13 2.06 -4.23
C HIS A 24 3.34 0.94 -5.25
N ALA A 25 4.51 0.89 -5.89
CA ALA A 25 4.88 -0.20 -6.79
C ALA A 25 4.88 -1.54 -6.05
N TRP A 26 5.45 -1.59 -4.84
CA TRP A 26 5.44 -2.79 -4.02
C TRP A 26 4.03 -3.29 -3.63
N ARG A 27 3.07 -2.39 -3.37
CA ARG A 27 1.70 -2.80 -3.00
C ARG A 27 0.85 -3.28 -4.17
N ASN A 28 1.17 -2.87 -5.39
CA ASN A 28 0.31 -3.08 -6.56
C ASN A 28 0.91 -4.01 -7.64
N HIS A 29 2.24 -4.13 -7.68
CA HIS A 29 3.00 -4.80 -8.73
C HIS A 29 4.25 -5.48 -8.15
N GLU A 30 4.13 -6.14 -7.01
CA GLU A 30 5.26 -6.68 -6.25
C GLU A 30 6.17 -7.60 -7.07
N VAL A 31 5.58 -8.44 -7.95
CA VAL A 31 6.30 -9.41 -8.76
C VAL A 31 7.10 -8.71 -9.86
N GLU A 32 6.43 -7.83 -10.63
CA GLU A 32 7.06 -7.08 -11.72
C GLU A 32 8.10 -6.10 -11.19
N HIS A 33 7.81 -5.45 -10.06
CA HIS A 33 8.72 -4.48 -9.44
C HIS A 33 9.99 -5.16 -8.90
N TYR A 34 9.85 -6.35 -8.28
CA TYR A 34 11.00 -7.15 -7.89
C TYR A 34 11.86 -7.54 -9.10
N ALA A 35 11.22 -8.03 -10.18
CA ALA A 35 11.93 -8.39 -11.41
C ALA A 35 12.68 -7.18 -12.00
N TYR A 36 12.02 -6.03 -12.08
CA TYR A 36 12.62 -4.77 -12.52
C TYR A 36 13.86 -4.40 -11.69
N LEU A 37 13.77 -4.43 -10.36
CA LEU A 37 14.89 -4.07 -9.48
C LEU A 37 16.06 -5.07 -9.58
N ARG A 38 15.76 -6.36 -9.69
CA ARG A 38 16.77 -7.41 -9.90
C ARG A 38 17.51 -7.19 -11.22
N ASP A 39 16.78 -6.99 -12.31
CA ASP A 39 17.35 -6.84 -13.64
C ASP A 39 18.16 -5.54 -13.71
N ARG A 40 17.66 -4.45 -13.10
CA ARG A 40 18.42 -3.20 -13.00
C ARG A 40 19.71 -3.33 -12.19
N ALA A 41 19.73 -4.15 -11.14
CA ALA A 41 20.96 -4.43 -10.40
C ALA A 41 21.98 -5.21 -11.26
N ASN A 42 21.51 -6.12 -12.12
CA ASN A 42 22.36 -6.83 -13.08
C ASN A 42 22.93 -5.88 -14.14
N ASP A 43 22.13 -4.95 -14.68
CA ASP A 43 22.59 -3.93 -15.63
C ASP A 43 23.72 -3.08 -15.03
N LEU A 44 23.57 -2.62 -13.79
CA LEU A 44 24.58 -1.83 -13.10
C LEU A 44 25.90 -2.60 -12.99
N LEU A 45 25.85 -3.90 -12.71
CA LEU A 45 27.04 -4.75 -12.69
C LEU A 45 27.66 -4.89 -14.09
N GLN A 46 26.85 -5.14 -15.12
CA GLN A 46 27.34 -5.31 -16.49
C GLN A 46 28.01 -4.04 -17.04
N LEU A 47 27.50 -2.88 -16.65
CA LEU A 47 28.08 -1.58 -17.00
C LEU A 47 29.32 -1.22 -16.16
N GLY A 48 29.67 -2.03 -15.17
CA GLY A 48 30.81 -1.77 -14.27
C GLY A 48 30.56 -0.66 -13.24
N GLU A 49 29.31 -0.23 -13.06
CA GLU A 49 28.92 0.83 -12.12
C GLU A 49 29.00 0.35 -10.66
N ILE A 50 28.83 -0.95 -10.43
CA ILE A 50 28.87 -1.58 -9.11
C ILE A 50 29.64 -2.89 -9.12
N SER A 51 30.10 -3.32 -7.95
CA SER A 51 30.74 -4.64 -7.77
C SER A 51 29.71 -5.77 -7.68
N THR A 52 30.17 -7.01 -7.89
CA THR A 52 29.33 -8.21 -7.70
C THR A 52 28.74 -8.30 -6.29
N ASP A 53 29.53 -7.97 -5.26
CA ASP A 53 29.06 -7.93 -3.86
C ASP A 53 27.93 -6.91 -3.68
N THR A 54 28.09 -5.71 -4.25
CA THR A 54 27.05 -4.68 -4.19
C THR A 54 25.77 -5.14 -4.90
N ARG A 55 25.90 -5.71 -6.11
CA ARG A 55 24.75 -6.27 -6.86
C ARG A 55 24.00 -7.31 -6.04
N ASN A 56 24.72 -8.25 -5.41
CA ASN A 56 24.11 -9.30 -4.60
C ASN A 56 23.34 -8.72 -3.42
N ARG A 57 23.87 -7.69 -2.75
CA ARG A 57 23.16 -7.00 -1.65
C ARG A 57 21.89 -6.31 -2.13
N LEU A 58 21.94 -5.61 -3.26
CA LEU A 58 20.76 -4.97 -3.86
C LEU A 58 19.67 -5.99 -4.19
N SER A 59 20.04 -7.08 -4.88
CA SER A 59 19.10 -8.14 -5.25
C SER A 59 18.52 -8.86 -4.02
N PHE A 60 19.32 -9.07 -2.98
CA PHE A 60 18.87 -9.69 -1.74
C PHE A 60 17.90 -8.78 -0.97
N ALA A 61 18.22 -7.50 -0.80
CA ALA A 61 17.33 -6.53 -0.17
C ALA A 61 15.99 -6.39 -0.90
N ALA A 62 16.02 -6.37 -2.24
CA ALA A 62 14.80 -6.38 -3.06
C ALA A 62 13.98 -7.66 -2.86
N PHE A 63 14.63 -8.82 -2.72
CA PHE A 63 13.96 -10.09 -2.48
C PHE A 63 13.30 -10.15 -1.10
N GLU A 64 13.99 -9.72 -0.04
CA GLU A 64 13.40 -9.65 1.31
C GLU A 64 12.18 -8.73 1.34
N THR A 65 12.26 -7.60 0.63
CA THR A 65 11.16 -6.63 0.52
C THR A 65 10.00 -7.24 -0.26
N TYR A 66 10.26 -7.94 -1.35
CA TYR A 66 9.27 -8.67 -2.12
C TYR A 66 8.51 -9.68 -1.26
N GLU A 67 9.21 -10.52 -0.49
CA GLU A 67 8.56 -11.48 0.40
C GLU A 67 7.71 -10.82 1.48
N ALA A 68 8.17 -9.69 2.03
CA ALA A 68 7.39 -8.91 2.98
C ALA A 68 6.10 -8.37 2.36
N TYR A 69 6.19 -7.80 1.15
CA TYR A 69 5.03 -7.26 0.46
C TYR A 69 4.07 -8.35 -0.02
N LEU A 70 4.54 -9.54 -0.43
CA LEU A 70 3.65 -10.67 -0.70
C LEU A 70 2.74 -10.99 0.51
N ARG A 71 3.33 -11.03 1.71
CA ARG A 71 2.56 -11.28 2.95
C ARG A 71 1.61 -10.14 3.27
N LEU A 72 2.07 -8.89 3.16
CA LEU A 72 1.24 -7.72 3.44
C LEU A 72 0.08 -7.60 2.45
N ASN A 73 0.35 -7.82 1.17
CA ASN A 73 -0.61 -7.77 0.07
C ASN A 73 -1.67 -8.87 0.24
N ALA A 74 -1.28 -10.10 0.60
CA ALA A 74 -2.20 -11.20 0.89
C ALA A 74 -3.05 -10.91 2.14
N ALA A 75 -2.46 -10.33 3.19
CA ALA A 75 -3.21 -9.91 4.36
C ALA A 75 -4.24 -8.82 4.01
N ALA A 76 -3.85 -7.83 3.22
CA ALA A 76 -4.73 -6.72 2.81
C ALA A 76 -5.97 -7.16 2.02
N GLU A 77 -5.97 -8.36 1.41
CA GLU A 77 -7.13 -8.94 0.73
C GLU A 77 -8.22 -9.43 1.69
N THR A 78 -7.89 -9.64 2.96
CA THR A 78 -8.80 -10.23 3.96
C THR A 78 -9.02 -9.34 5.18
N GLN A 79 -8.13 -8.38 5.42
CA GLN A 79 -8.23 -7.42 6.50
C GLN A 79 -7.82 -6.03 6.04
N TRP A 80 -8.43 -5.01 6.66
CA TRP A 80 -7.98 -3.65 6.46
C TRP A 80 -6.53 -3.49 6.92
N ALA A 81 -5.72 -2.81 6.11
CA ALA A 81 -4.33 -2.54 6.37
C ALA A 81 -3.96 -1.11 6.01
N TRP A 82 -3.08 -0.52 6.81
CA TRP A 82 -2.54 0.81 6.55
C TRP A 82 -1.77 0.84 5.22
N HIS A 83 -1.82 1.99 4.54
CA HIS A 83 -1.28 2.24 3.19
C HIS A 83 -1.97 1.54 2.02
N TYR A 84 -3.02 0.75 2.27
CA TYR A 84 -3.88 0.19 1.23
C TYR A 84 -5.17 0.99 1.10
N GLU A 85 -5.75 0.95 -0.10
CA GLU A 85 -6.95 1.69 -0.42
C GLU A 85 -8.10 0.72 -0.67
N TYR A 86 -9.30 1.11 -0.25
CA TYR A 86 -10.47 0.24 -0.31
C TYR A 86 -11.69 0.99 -0.85
N LEU A 87 -12.49 0.35 -1.69
CA LEU A 87 -13.85 0.79 -1.98
C LEU A 87 -14.78 0.30 -0.88
N VAL A 88 -15.78 1.10 -0.52
CA VAL A 88 -16.72 0.80 0.56
C VAL A 88 -18.13 0.76 0.00
N HIS A 89 -18.79 -0.38 0.17
CA HIS A 89 -20.14 -0.61 -0.35
C HIS A 89 -21.13 -0.89 0.78
N GLU A 90 -22.35 -0.42 0.61
CA GLU A 90 -23.54 -0.85 1.36
C GLU A 90 -24.41 -1.68 0.41
N ALA A 91 -24.56 -2.97 0.70
CA ALA A 91 -25.06 -3.94 -0.29
C ALA A 91 -24.31 -3.79 -1.62
N ASP A 92 -24.99 -3.36 -2.69
CA ASP A 92 -24.42 -3.17 -4.03
C ASP A 92 -24.11 -1.70 -4.36
N THR A 93 -24.32 -0.77 -3.42
CA THR A 93 -24.12 0.66 -3.63
C THR A 93 -22.75 1.09 -3.15
N LEU A 94 -21.96 1.74 -4.00
CA LEU A 94 -20.71 2.38 -3.61
C LEU A 94 -21.02 3.59 -2.73
N ILE A 95 -20.53 3.58 -1.50
CA ILE A 95 -20.72 4.67 -0.52
C ILE A 95 -19.49 5.56 -0.45
N GLY A 96 -18.32 5.01 -0.71
CA GLY A 96 -17.09 5.76 -0.56
C GLY A 96 -15.81 4.99 -0.79
N ARG A 97 -14.71 5.64 -0.44
CA ARG A 97 -13.35 5.10 -0.53
C ARG A 97 -12.58 5.37 0.74
N ILE A 98 -11.84 4.37 1.20
CA ILE A 98 -10.86 4.50 2.27
C ILE A 98 -9.48 4.68 1.65
N GLY A 99 -8.82 5.78 1.98
CA GLY A 99 -7.43 6.06 1.57
C GLY A 99 -6.40 5.26 2.36
N GLY A 100 -5.14 5.30 1.93
CA GLY A 100 -4.02 4.61 2.59
C GLY A 100 -3.75 5.07 4.02
N GLU A 101 -4.31 6.20 4.43
CA GLU A 101 -4.25 6.76 5.77
C GLU A 101 -5.50 6.43 6.63
N GLY A 102 -6.44 5.65 6.09
CA GLY A 102 -7.64 5.21 6.81
C GLY A 102 -8.81 6.21 6.79
N HIS A 103 -8.71 7.33 6.09
CA HIS A 103 -9.84 8.26 5.90
C HIS A 103 -10.87 7.67 4.94
N LEU A 104 -12.14 7.64 5.36
CA LEU A 104 -13.28 7.32 4.53
C LEU A 104 -13.88 8.59 3.94
N PHE A 105 -13.82 8.71 2.62
CA PHE A 105 -14.48 9.78 1.86
C PHE A 105 -15.71 9.25 1.14
N ALA A 106 -16.80 10.02 1.17
CA ALA A 106 -18.01 9.72 0.41
C ALA A 106 -17.74 9.75 -1.10
N ASP A 107 -18.43 8.90 -1.85
CA ASP A 107 -18.49 8.96 -3.31
C ASP A 107 -19.90 9.45 -3.74
N PRO A 108 -20.02 10.39 -4.68
CA PRO A 108 -18.96 11.12 -5.38
C PRO A 108 -18.48 12.40 -4.66
N ASP A 109 -19.15 12.82 -3.58
CA ASP A 109 -19.02 14.18 -3.02
C ASP A 109 -17.70 14.45 -2.27
N ARG A 110 -16.89 13.41 -2.02
CA ARG A 110 -15.61 13.46 -1.31
C ARG A 110 -15.67 14.06 0.09
N GLN A 111 -16.86 14.10 0.69
CA GLN A 111 -17.01 14.50 2.08
C GLN A 111 -16.33 13.47 2.99
N LEU A 112 -15.53 13.94 3.96
CA LEU A 112 -14.96 13.07 4.98
C LEU A 112 -16.08 12.51 5.88
N LEU A 113 -16.31 11.20 5.79
CA LEU A 113 -17.31 10.49 6.59
C LEU A 113 -16.73 9.98 7.92
N GLY A 114 -15.44 9.69 7.95
CA GLY A 114 -14.75 9.22 9.15
C GLY A 114 -13.30 8.82 8.90
N CYS A 115 -12.64 8.34 9.95
CA CYS A 115 -11.28 7.83 9.92
C CYS A 115 -11.21 6.51 10.67
N ILE A 116 -10.47 5.53 10.15
CA ILE A 116 -10.16 4.32 10.90
C ILE A 116 -9.09 4.64 11.95
N SER A 117 -9.48 4.55 13.21
CA SER A 117 -8.61 4.67 14.36
C SER A 117 -8.17 3.29 14.83
N VAL A 118 -6.86 3.12 14.99
CA VAL A 118 -6.24 1.92 15.53
C VAL A 118 -5.66 2.24 16.90
N THR A 119 -6.26 1.68 17.95
CA THR A 119 -5.74 1.79 19.31
C THR A 119 -5.18 0.43 19.74
N PRO A 120 -3.95 0.35 20.26
CA PRO A 120 -3.39 -0.92 20.71
C PRO A 120 -4.30 -1.65 21.70
N GLY A 121 -4.53 -2.95 21.46
CA GLY A 121 -5.40 -3.79 22.30
C GLY A 121 -6.91 -3.58 22.08
N VAL A 122 -7.31 -2.75 21.11
CA VAL A 122 -8.71 -2.50 20.77
C VAL A 122 -8.93 -2.81 19.29
N VAL A 123 -10.05 -3.45 18.95
CA VAL A 123 -10.47 -3.67 17.56
C VAL A 123 -10.55 -2.32 16.84
N PRO A 124 -10.04 -2.17 15.60
CA PRO A 124 -10.07 -0.90 14.89
C PRO A 124 -11.49 -0.36 14.75
N ARG A 125 -11.63 0.97 14.78
CA ARG A 125 -12.94 1.65 14.80
C ARG A 125 -12.97 2.73 13.74
N LEU A 126 -14.08 2.81 13.02
CA LEU A 126 -14.40 3.98 12.22
C LEU A 126 -14.94 5.07 13.15
N ILE A 127 -14.22 6.18 13.26
CA ILE A 127 -14.58 7.33 14.10
C ILE A 127 -14.89 8.55 13.24
N ARG A 128 -15.77 9.41 13.74
CA ARG A 128 -16.05 10.74 13.18
C ARG A 128 -16.02 11.76 14.30
N TYR A 129 -15.41 12.92 14.06
CA TYR A 129 -15.43 14.01 15.02
C TYR A 129 -16.75 14.78 14.88
N VAL A 130 -17.50 14.88 15.98
CA VAL A 130 -18.71 15.71 16.10
C VAL A 130 -18.50 16.63 17.29
N ASP A 131 -18.56 17.94 17.07
CA ASP A 131 -18.30 18.96 18.10
C ASP A 131 -16.99 18.72 18.89
N TYR A 132 -15.92 18.38 18.16
CA TYR A 132 -14.59 18.05 18.70
C TYR A 132 -14.51 16.77 19.56
N ALA A 133 -15.58 15.98 19.66
CA ALA A 133 -15.58 14.68 20.31
C ALA A 133 -15.55 13.54 19.29
N PRO A 134 -14.69 12.50 19.47
CA PRO A 134 -14.69 11.35 18.60
C PRO A 134 -15.92 10.47 18.89
N VAL A 135 -16.75 10.26 17.88
CA VAL A 135 -17.90 9.35 17.93
C VAL A 135 -17.57 8.11 17.11
N VAL A 136 -17.73 6.93 17.71
CA VAL A 136 -17.59 5.66 17.00
C VAL A 136 -18.82 5.45 16.13
N ILE A 137 -18.60 5.38 14.81
CA ILE A 137 -19.67 5.18 13.82
C ILE A 137 -19.61 3.79 13.17
N GLY A 138 -18.55 3.02 13.44
CA GLY A 138 -18.46 1.61 13.07
C GLY A 138 -17.30 0.87 13.73
N ILE A 139 -17.41 -0.45 13.80
CA ILE A 139 -16.36 -1.37 14.22
C ILE A 139 -15.80 -2.05 12.97
N VAL A 140 -14.49 -2.04 12.80
CA VAL A 140 -13.82 -2.62 11.65
C VAL A 140 -13.29 -4.01 12.02
N ASP A 141 -13.81 -5.04 11.35
CA ASP A 141 -13.37 -6.43 11.50
C ASP A 141 -13.12 -7.04 10.12
N GLY A 142 -11.87 -7.44 9.85
CA GLY A 142 -11.43 -7.83 8.52
C GLY A 142 -11.70 -6.71 7.49
N LEU A 143 -12.52 -7.03 6.47
CA LEU A 143 -13.01 -6.10 5.46
C LEU A 143 -14.48 -5.71 5.65
N LEU A 144 -15.01 -5.81 6.87
CA LEU A 144 -16.37 -5.41 7.22
C LEU A 144 -16.35 -4.26 8.23
N ILE A 145 -17.22 -3.27 8.03
CA ILE A 145 -17.48 -2.19 8.97
C ILE A 145 -18.91 -2.36 9.49
N THR A 146 -19.04 -2.83 10.72
CA THR A 146 -20.33 -3.00 11.39
C THR A 146 -20.75 -1.68 12.02
N ARG A 147 -21.93 -1.18 11.65
CA ARG A 147 -22.49 0.08 12.15
C ARG A 147 -23.61 -0.23 13.17
N PRO A 148 -23.78 0.60 14.22
CA PRO A 148 -24.73 0.29 15.30
C PRO A 148 -26.20 0.27 14.85
N ASP A 149 -26.58 1.18 13.93
CA ASP A 149 -27.98 1.40 13.55
C ASP A 149 -28.20 1.33 12.03
N ALA A 150 -27.34 0.61 11.29
CA ALA A 150 -27.41 0.54 9.83
C ALA A 150 -26.76 -0.74 9.28
N GLU A 151 -27.02 -1.05 8.01
CA GLU A 151 -26.40 -2.20 7.32
C GLU A 151 -24.86 -2.13 7.38
N PRO A 152 -24.15 -3.26 7.41
CA PRO A 152 -22.70 -3.24 7.45
C PRO A 152 -22.15 -2.77 6.10
N TRP A 153 -21.04 -2.04 6.16
CA TRP A 153 -20.30 -1.68 4.95
C TRP A 153 -19.21 -2.71 4.65
N ARG A 154 -19.08 -3.08 3.39
CA ARG A 154 -18.07 -4.02 2.90
C ARG A 154 -16.95 -3.27 2.20
N MET A 155 -15.72 -3.55 2.60
CA MET A 155 -14.52 -3.06 1.97
C MET A 155 -14.08 -4.00 0.85
N THR A 156 -13.60 -3.45 -0.26
CA THR A 156 -12.96 -4.19 -1.34
C THR A 156 -11.64 -3.54 -1.64
N LEU A 157 -10.55 -4.30 -1.52
CA LEU A 157 -9.21 -3.83 -1.78
C LEU A 157 -9.10 -3.32 -3.22
N ILE A 158 -8.60 -2.10 -3.38
CA ILE A 158 -8.24 -1.55 -4.68
C ILE A 158 -6.83 -2.05 -4.99
N ARG A 159 -6.73 -3.03 -5.89
CA ARG A 159 -5.45 -3.38 -6.51
C ARG A 159 -5.36 -2.75 -7.88
N ASN A 160 -4.21 -2.13 -8.15
CA ASN A 160 -3.84 -1.70 -9.49
C ASN A 160 -4.88 -0.77 -10.16
N PRO A 161 -5.17 0.41 -9.57
CA PRO A 161 -6.17 1.34 -10.11
C PRO A 161 -5.86 1.83 -11.54
N ASN A 162 -4.62 1.64 -12.00
CA ASN A 162 -4.12 2.03 -13.32
C ASN A 162 -3.80 0.85 -14.26
N ALA A 163 -4.18 -0.40 -13.95
CA ALA A 163 -3.88 -1.57 -14.80
C ALA A 163 -4.34 -1.39 -16.25
N LYS A 164 -5.48 -0.72 -16.43
CA LYS A 164 -6.04 -0.38 -17.74
C LYS A 164 -5.18 0.58 -18.57
N ARG A 165 -4.15 1.23 -18.00
CA ARG A 165 -3.22 2.10 -18.74
C ARG A 165 -2.01 1.38 -19.35
N TRP A 166 -1.80 0.11 -19.03
CA TRP A 166 -0.63 -0.65 -19.54
C TRP A 166 -1.01 -1.75 -20.54
N THR A 167 -2.31 -1.92 -20.83
CA THR A 167 -2.83 -2.77 -21.90
C THR A 167 -3.73 -1.96 -22.83
N ALA A 168 -3.18 -0.96 -23.51
CA ALA A 168 -3.66 -0.37 -24.76
C ALA A 168 -2.80 0.88 -25.07
N ASP A 169 -1.67 0.65 -25.74
CA ASP A 169 -1.30 1.27 -27.01
C ASP A 169 -0.01 0.62 -27.53
#